data_AF-A0A959T327-F1
#
_entry.id   AF-A0A959T327-F1
#
_cell.length_a   1.000
_cell.length_b   1.000
_cell.length_c   1.000
_cell.angle_alpha   90.00
_cell.angle_beta   90.00
_cell.angle_gamma   90.00
#
_symmetry.space_group_name_H-M   'P 1'
#
loop_
_entity.id
_entity.type
_entity.pdbx_description
1 polymer ?
#
loop_
_entity_poly.entity_id
_entity_poly.type
_entity_poly.pdbx_seq_one_letter_code
_entity_poly.pdbx_strand_id
1 'polypeptide(L)'
;STLRFHDLELDNPAGARVDADSLLLDGTLQLAQGSFDANGRQVVLVSDASGTARLGPVAPGASYAGALRVQRFVPAGATNWRGLSAPISTGTLAQWKQDFFTAGFPGSHAPSFDSPPGSGILWPSIRTYDESDPGPDMADGLEGPGHITDPFVVGRGYMAWCGDALLTTNEFVIDVRGTP
;
A
#
# COMPACT_ATOMS: atom_id res chain seq x y z
N SER A 1 -21.24 7.73 -11.91
CA SER A 1 -22.06 7.09 -10.85
C SER A 1 -21.16 6.30 -9.90
N THR A 2 -21.59 6.12 -8.65
CA THR A 2 -20.88 5.32 -7.64
C THR A 2 -21.75 4.13 -7.22
N LEU A 3 -21.17 2.95 -7.20
CA LEU A 3 -21.74 1.74 -6.63
C LEU A 3 -20.92 1.33 -5.40
N ARG A 4 -21.60 0.82 -4.37
CA ARG A 4 -20.96 0.30 -3.15
C ARG A 4 -21.60 -1.02 -2.80
N PHE A 5 -20.78 -2.04 -2.57
CA PHE A 5 -21.21 -3.36 -2.12
C PHE A 5 -20.41 -3.75 -0.89
N HIS A 6 -21.02 -4.55 -0.01
CA HIS A 6 -20.27 -5.18 1.06
C HIS A 6 -19.36 -6.26 0.47
N ASP A 7 -19.95 -7.35 -0.01
CA ASP A 7 -19.23 -8.40 -0.75
C ASP A 7 -19.67 -8.45 -2.21
N LEU A 8 -18.77 -8.86 -3.10
CA LEU A 8 -19.05 -9.11 -4.51
C LEU A 8 -18.30 -10.36 -4.97
N GLU A 9 -19.01 -11.29 -5.57
CA GLU A 9 -18.44 -12.49 -6.18
C GLU A 9 -18.64 -12.46 -7.70
N LEU A 10 -17.55 -12.66 -8.44
CA LEU A 10 -17.59 -12.93 -9.88
C LEU A 10 -17.46 -14.44 -10.10
N ASP A 11 -18.60 -15.07 -10.39
CA ASP A 11 -18.71 -16.47 -10.78
C ASP A 11 -19.36 -16.58 -12.18
N ASN A 12 -18.73 -15.95 -13.18
CA ASN A 12 -19.25 -15.92 -14.55
C ASN A 12 -18.11 -16.10 -15.58
N PRO A 13 -18.05 -17.22 -16.32
CA PRO A 13 -17.00 -17.47 -17.32
C PRO A 13 -16.87 -16.36 -18.37
N ALA A 14 -17.97 -15.68 -18.70
CA ALA A 14 -17.96 -14.56 -19.66
C ALA A 14 -17.31 -13.28 -19.09
N GLY A 15 -17.02 -13.25 -17.79
CA GLY A 15 -16.48 -12.10 -17.09
C GLY A 15 -17.54 -11.06 -16.71
N ALA A 16 -17.07 -9.95 -16.17
CA ALA A 16 -17.87 -8.76 -15.88
C ALA A 16 -17.03 -7.50 -16.11
N ARG A 17 -17.70 -6.41 -16.49
CA ARG A 17 -17.09 -5.10 -16.73
C ARG A 17 -17.69 -4.08 -15.79
N VAL A 18 -16.85 -3.23 -15.20
CA VAL A 18 -17.30 -2.10 -14.39
C VAL A 18 -17.72 -0.95 -15.31
N ASP A 19 -18.99 -0.57 -15.26
CA ASP A 19 -19.54 0.58 -16.01
C ASP A 19 -19.80 1.81 -15.14
N ALA A 20 -19.85 1.64 -13.81
CA ALA A 20 -19.87 2.76 -12.86
C ALA A 20 -18.53 3.51 -12.85
N ASP A 21 -18.54 4.80 -12.53
CA ASP A 21 -17.29 5.58 -12.41
C ASP A 21 -16.45 5.11 -11.23
N SER A 22 -17.13 4.76 -10.14
CA SER A 22 -16.51 4.20 -8.93
C SER A 22 -17.30 3.00 -8.42
N LEU A 23 -16.57 1.94 -8.10
CA LEU A 23 -17.04 0.75 -7.41
C LEU A 23 -16.27 0.61 -6.09
N LEU A 24 -16.98 0.66 -4.96
CA LEU A 24 -16.42 0.57 -3.62
C LEU A 24 -16.82 -0.76 -2.98
N LEU A 25 -15.85 -1.47 -2.41
CA LEU A 25 -16.05 -2.73 -1.69
C LEU A 25 -15.65 -2.55 -0.23
N ASP A 26 -16.51 -2.99 0.69
CA ASP A 26 -16.26 -2.94 2.14
C ASP A 26 -15.77 -4.28 2.72
N GLY A 27 -16.11 -5.38 2.04
CA GLY A 27 -15.77 -6.75 2.38
C GLY A 27 -14.89 -7.40 1.31
N THR A 28 -15.30 -8.54 0.78
CA THR A 28 -14.49 -9.33 -0.15
C THR A 28 -14.93 -9.14 -1.60
N LEU A 29 -13.96 -8.85 -2.48
CA LEU A 29 -14.08 -9.10 -3.90
C LEU A 29 -13.57 -10.52 -4.18
N GLN A 30 -14.46 -11.46 -4.47
CA GLN A 30 -14.13 -12.86 -4.74
C GLN A 30 -14.16 -13.14 -6.26
N LEU A 31 -13.10 -13.72 -6.80
CA LEU A 31 -12.99 -14.04 -8.23
C LEU A 31 -12.96 -15.57 -8.41
N ALA A 32 -14.09 -16.17 -8.74
CA ALA A 32 -14.27 -17.61 -8.89
C ALA A 32 -14.06 -18.08 -10.33
N GLN A 33 -14.55 -17.34 -11.33
CA GLN A 33 -14.28 -17.59 -12.74
C GLN A 33 -14.59 -16.35 -13.60
N GLY A 34 -13.88 -16.23 -14.73
CA GLY A 34 -13.99 -15.11 -15.65
C GLY A 34 -13.12 -13.91 -15.30
N SER A 35 -13.05 -12.95 -16.24
CA SER A 35 -12.27 -11.72 -16.07
C SER A 35 -13.13 -10.63 -15.43
N PHE A 36 -12.67 -10.09 -14.30
CA PHE A 36 -13.19 -8.85 -13.73
C PHE A 36 -12.45 -7.67 -14.37
N ASP A 37 -13.10 -6.99 -15.32
CA ASP A 37 -12.52 -5.84 -16.01
C ASP A 37 -12.95 -4.54 -15.34
N ALA A 38 -11.99 -3.90 -14.65
CA ALA A 38 -12.18 -2.59 -14.05
C ALA A 38 -12.41 -1.49 -15.10
N ASN A 39 -12.08 -1.73 -16.37
CA ASN A 39 -12.46 -0.88 -17.50
C ASN A 39 -11.98 0.59 -17.36
N GLY A 40 -10.80 0.76 -16.76
CA GLY A 40 -10.26 2.09 -16.44
C GLY A 40 -11.04 2.87 -15.37
N ARG A 41 -12.08 2.28 -14.77
CA ARG A 41 -12.87 2.85 -13.68
C ARG A 41 -12.18 2.69 -12.34
N GLN A 42 -12.66 3.41 -11.35
CA GLN A 42 -12.14 3.30 -9.99
C GLN A 42 -12.76 2.11 -9.29
N VAL A 43 -11.95 1.12 -8.95
CA VAL A 43 -12.34 0.02 -8.05
C VAL A 43 -11.52 0.18 -6.78
N VAL A 44 -12.19 0.26 -5.62
CA VAL A 44 -11.55 0.49 -4.32
C VAL A 44 -11.91 -0.62 -3.36
N LEU A 45 -10.88 -1.25 -2.79
CA LEU A 45 -11.00 -2.00 -1.55
C LEU A 45 -10.90 -1.01 -0.40
N VAL A 46 -12.05 -0.68 0.19
CA VAL A 46 -12.19 0.34 1.22
C VAL A 46 -11.60 -0.16 2.53
N SER A 47 -10.93 0.73 3.26
CA SER A 47 -10.49 0.48 4.62
C SER A 47 -10.78 1.71 5.45
N ASP A 48 -11.55 1.54 6.52
CA ASP A 48 -11.93 2.57 7.47
C ASP A 48 -12.01 1.98 8.89
N ALA A 49 -12.54 2.75 9.85
CA ALA A 49 -12.66 2.32 11.23
C ALA A 49 -13.59 1.10 11.43
N SER A 50 -14.46 0.79 10.46
CA SER A 50 -15.41 -0.33 10.53
C SER A 50 -14.84 -1.64 9.96
N GLY A 51 -13.83 -1.56 9.09
CA GLY A 51 -13.30 -2.75 8.45
C GLY A 51 -12.25 -2.50 7.39
N THR A 52 -11.78 -3.60 6.78
CA THR A 52 -10.86 -3.57 5.65
C THR A 52 -11.32 -4.57 4.62
N ALA A 53 -11.62 -4.08 3.43
CA ALA A 53 -11.92 -4.89 2.28
C ALA A 53 -10.67 -5.60 1.74
N ARG A 54 -10.89 -6.70 1.03
CA ARG A 54 -9.81 -7.50 0.44
C ARG A 54 -10.19 -8.05 -0.93
N LEU A 55 -9.17 -8.28 -1.74
CA LEU A 55 -9.27 -9.22 -2.85
C LEU A 55 -9.14 -10.63 -2.25
N GLY A 56 -10.14 -11.47 -2.47
CA GLY A 56 -10.10 -12.88 -2.08
C GLY A 56 -9.13 -13.68 -2.96
N PRO A 57 -8.93 -14.99 -2.68
CA PRO A 57 -8.15 -15.86 -3.56
C PRO A 57 -8.69 -15.81 -4.99
N VAL A 58 -7.80 -15.65 -5.97
CA VAL A 58 -8.17 -15.68 -7.39
C VAL A 58 -8.07 -17.12 -7.87
N ALA A 59 -9.20 -17.69 -8.29
CA ALA A 59 -9.24 -19.06 -8.80
C ALA A 59 -8.50 -19.18 -10.15
N PRO A 60 -8.01 -20.37 -10.55
CA PRO A 60 -7.23 -20.54 -11.79
C PRO A 60 -7.94 -20.10 -13.08
N GLY A 61 -9.29 -20.09 -13.09
CA GLY A 61 -10.11 -19.65 -14.23
C GLY A 61 -10.56 -18.19 -14.15
N ALA A 62 -10.04 -17.41 -13.21
CA ALA A 62 -10.43 -16.03 -12.97
C ALA A 62 -9.25 -15.07 -13.11
N SER A 63 -9.54 -13.80 -13.37
CA SER A 63 -8.52 -12.74 -13.43
C SER A 63 -9.10 -11.37 -13.09
N TYR A 64 -8.20 -10.44 -12.76
CA TYR A 64 -8.53 -9.02 -12.59
C TYR A 64 -7.77 -8.21 -13.66
N ALA A 65 -8.48 -7.34 -14.37
CA ALA A 65 -7.90 -6.46 -15.38
C ALA A 65 -8.09 -4.99 -15.00
N GLY A 66 -7.01 -4.21 -15.08
CA GLY A 66 -6.97 -2.79 -14.74
C GLY A 66 -6.35 -2.49 -13.37
N ALA A 67 -6.50 -1.25 -12.92
CA ALA A 67 -5.94 -0.82 -11.64
C ALA A 67 -6.94 -1.00 -10.50
N LEU A 68 -6.48 -1.58 -9.39
CA LEU A 68 -7.18 -1.68 -8.12
C LEU A 68 -6.58 -0.65 -7.14
N ARG A 69 -7.43 0.10 -6.43
CA ARG A 69 -7.00 0.93 -5.30
C ARG A 69 -7.23 0.16 -4.01
N VAL A 70 -6.17 -0.05 -3.24
CA VAL A 70 -6.21 -0.80 -1.98
C VAL A 70 -5.92 0.15 -0.84
N GLN A 71 -6.85 0.26 0.11
CA GLN A 71 -6.73 1.14 1.26
C GLN A 71 -6.31 0.37 2.52
N ARG A 72 -5.63 1.08 3.40
CA ARG A 72 -5.30 0.66 4.77
C ARG A 72 -5.56 1.83 5.70
N PHE A 73 -6.61 1.70 6.50
CA PHE A 73 -6.90 2.63 7.57
C PHE A 73 -5.87 2.52 8.70
N VAL A 74 -5.40 3.67 9.16
CA VAL A 74 -4.55 3.83 10.33
C VAL A 74 -5.31 4.69 11.34
N PRO A 75 -5.68 4.15 12.52
CA PRO A 75 -6.37 4.93 13.54
C PRO A 75 -5.46 6.01 14.12
N ALA A 76 -6.07 7.07 14.65
CA ALA A 76 -5.36 8.09 15.41
C ALA A 76 -4.60 7.47 16.59
N GLY A 77 -3.41 7.99 16.88
CA GLY A 77 -2.55 7.42 17.91
C GLY A 77 -1.13 7.91 17.81
N ALA A 78 -0.17 7.03 18.09
CA ALA A 78 1.25 7.37 17.97
C ALA A 78 1.71 7.40 16.51
N THR A 79 2.54 8.37 16.17
CA THR A 79 3.39 8.31 14.99
C THR A 79 4.48 7.28 15.27
N ASN A 80 4.54 6.21 14.48
CA ASN A 80 5.47 5.11 14.72
C ASN A 80 5.70 4.25 13.46
N TRP A 81 6.63 3.31 13.57
CA TRP A 81 6.87 2.25 12.60
C TRP A 81 5.65 1.34 12.45
N ARG A 82 5.27 1.09 11.20
CA ARG A 82 4.25 0.11 10.83
C ARG A 82 4.79 -0.80 9.74
N GLY A 83 4.47 -2.08 9.84
CA GLY A 83 4.72 -3.03 8.78
C GLY A 83 3.77 -2.77 7.61
N LEU A 84 4.33 -2.57 6.42
CA LEU A 84 3.61 -2.39 5.16
C LEU A 84 4.08 -3.44 4.15
N SER A 85 3.24 -3.71 3.17
CA SER A 85 3.58 -4.44 1.95
C SER A 85 2.87 -3.79 0.78
N ALA A 86 3.28 -4.13 -0.43
CA ALA A 86 2.60 -3.70 -1.64
C ALA A 86 1.63 -4.79 -2.11
N PRO A 87 0.30 -4.61 -1.96
CA PRO A 87 -0.72 -5.51 -2.50
C PRO A 87 -0.93 -5.33 -4.02
N ILE A 88 -0.01 -4.63 -4.68
CA ILE A 88 -0.03 -4.35 -6.12
C ILE A 88 1.37 -4.57 -6.69
N SER A 89 1.44 -4.97 -7.95
CA SER A 89 2.67 -5.24 -8.70
C SER A 89 3.16 -4.03 -9.52
N THR A 90 2.38 -2.96 -9.61
CA THR A 90 2.74 -1.75 -10.36
C THR A 90 2.76 -0.51 -9.48
N GLY A 91 3.74 0.37 -9.69
CA GLY A 91 3.90 1.60 -8.91
C GLY A 91 5.19 1.65 -8.09
N THR A 92 5.36 2.74 -7.35
CA THR A 92 6.58 3.06 -6.62
C THR A 92 6.26 3.57 -5.22
N LEU A 93 7.28 3.68 -4.37
CA LEU A 93 7.17 4.27 -3.02
C LEU A 93 6.58 5.70 -3.02
N ALA A 94 6.57 6.39 -4.16
CA ALA A 94 5.94 7.70 -4.34
C ALA A 94 4.43 7.70 -4.03
N GLN A 95 3.75 6.55 -4.09
CA GLN A 95 2.35 6.44 -3.70
C GLN A 95 2.18 6.67 -2.20
N TRP A 96 2.98 6.01 -1.37
CA TRP A 96 2.95 6.21 0.09
C TRP A 96 3.33 7.64 0.52
N LYS A 97 4.18 8.31 -0.26
CA LYS A 97 4.49 9.73 -0.04
C LYS A 97 3.25 10.63 -0.10
N GLN A 98 2.18 10.23 -0.80
CA GLN A 98 0.96 11.05 -0.83
C GLN A 98 0.19 11.00 0.50
N ASP A 99 0.41 9.96 1.32
CA ASP A 99 -0.41 9.67 2.50
C ASP A 99 0.29 10.02 3.81
N PHE A 100 1.63 9.95 3.86
CA PHE A 100 2.41 10.31 5.05
C PHE A 100 3.79 10.88 4.71
N PHE A 101 4.37 11.60 5.68
CA PHE A 101 5.70 12.21 5.53
C PHE A 101 6.80 11.15 5.44
N THR A 102 7.78 11.39 4.57
CA THR A 102 8.90 10.48 4.31
C THR A 102 10.22 11.24 4.39
N ALA A 103 11.28 10.60 4.86
CA ALA A 103 12.54 11.26 5.19
C ALA A 103 13.76 10.34 5.02
N GLY A 104 14.93 10.95 4.85
CA GLY A 104 16.24 10.29 4.90
C GLY A 104 16.59 9.42 3.70
N PHE A 105 16.01 9.71 2.54
CA PHE A 105 16.40 9.12 1.25
C PHE A 105 16.01 10.04 0.08
N PRO A 106 16.66 9.91 -1.10
CA PRO A 106 16.40 10.74 -2.28
C PRO A 106 14.92 10.77 -2.71
N GLY A 107 14.41 11.97 -2.96
CA GLY A 107 13.03 12.20 -3.44
C GLY A 107 11.93 12.13 -2.36
N SER A 108 12.27 11.79 -1.11
CA SER A 108 11.36 11.89 0.05
C SER A 108 10.95 13.35 0.36
N HIS A 109 10.11 13.60 1.37
CA HIS A 109 9.77 14.96 1.80
C HIS A 109 10.95 15.68 2.46
N ALA A 110 11.76 14.96 3.23
CA ALA A 110 12.97 15.47 3.86
C ALA A 110 14.18 14.59 3.50
N PRO A 111 14.75 14.73 2.28
CA PRO A 111 15.78 13.83 1.77
C PRO A 111 17.07 13.82 2.60
N SER A 112 17.46 14.96 3.16
CA SER A 112 18.68 15.14 3.95
C SER A 112 18.47 14.95 5.45
N PHE A 113 17.35 14.35 5.86
CA PHE A 113 17.05 14.14 7.28
C PHE A 113 18.03 13.11 7.87
N ASP A 114 18.81 13.56 8.85
CA ASP A 114 19.81 12.79 9.55
C ASP A 114 19.49 12.67 11.05
N SER A 115 19.94 11.58 11.67
CA SER A 115 19.75 11.32 13.09
C SER A 115 20.98 10.65 13.70
N PRO A 116 21.67 11.29 14.65
CA PRO A 116 21.37 12.61 15.24
C PRO A 116 21.46 13.78 14.23
N PRO A 117 20.77 14.91 14.49
CA PRO A 117 20.78 16.06 13.59
C PRO A 117 22.20 16.59 13.33
N GLY A 118 22.55 16.77 12.06
CA GLY A 118 23.87 17.24 11.63
C GLY A 118 24.96 16.17 11.59
N SER A 119 24.63 14.90 11.82
CA SER A 119 25.60 13.80 11.74
C SER A 119 25.96 13.41 10.30
N GLY A 120 25.12 13.74 9.32
CA GLY A 120 25.22 13.20 7.96
C GLY A 120 24.81 11.72 7.84
N ILE A 121 24.38 11.08 8.93
CA ILE A 121 23.86 9.71 8.94
C ILE A 121 22.37 9.78 8.65
N LEU A 122 22.00 9.53 7.38
CA LEU A 122 20.60 9.59 6.94
C LEU A 122 19.74 8.60 7.71
N TRP A 123 18.53 9.04 8.06
CA TRP A 123 17.57 8.21 8.77
C TRP A 123 16.39 7.88 7.82
N PRO A 124 16.46 6.77 7.08
CA PRO A 124 15.41 6.43 6.14
C PRO A 124 14.13 6.05 6.89
N SER A 125 13.04 6.74 6.60
CA SER A 125 11.72 6.54 7.23
C SER A 125 10.94 5.37 6.63
N ILE A 126 11.47 4.76 5.55
CA ILE A 126 10.99 3.51 4.97
C ILE A 126 12.20 2.59 4.93
N ARG A 127 12.03 1.33 5.33
CA ARG A 127 13.09 0.35 5.37
C ARG A 127 12.64 -1.01 4.87
N THR A 128 13.55 -1.74 4.26
CA THR A 128 13.44 -3.18 4.01
C THR A 128 14.45 -3.91 4.89
N TYR A 129 14.35 -5.23 4.95
CA TYR A 129 15.34 -6.05 5.64
C TYR A 129 16.10 -6.88 4.60
N ASP A 130 17.43 -6.83 4.63
CA ASP A 130 18.30 -7.75 3.89
C ASP A 130 18.64 -8.94 4.79
N GLU A 131 18.08 -10.11 4.48
CA GLU A 131 18.35 -11.33 5.22
C GLU A 131 19.79 -11.82 5.10
N SER A 132 20.60 -11.28 4.18
CA SER A 132 22.01 -11.62 4.03
C SER A 132 22.93 -10.92 5.05
N ASP A 133 22.43 -9.89 5.74
CA ASP A 133 23.14 -9.13 6.78
C ASP A 133 22.44 -9.19 8.15
N PRO A 134 22.38 -10.36 8.81
CA PRO A 134 21.66 -10.54 10.07
C PRO A 134 22.51 -10.18 11.30
N GLY A 135 23.34 -9.15 11.22
CA GLY A 135 24.31 -8.81 12.26
C GLY A 135 23.69 -8.59 13.66
N PRO A 136 24.52 -8.53 14.72
CA PRO A 136 24.06 -8.48 16.10
C PRO A 136 23.43 -7.15 16.51
N ASP A 137 23.63 -6.07 15.75
CA ASP A 137 23.07 -4.75 16.04
C ASP A 137 21.63 -4.64 15.50
N MET A 138 20.78 -3.92 16.23
CA MET A 138 19.36 -3.75 15.87
C MET A 138 19.11 -3.02 14.54
N ALA A 139 20.16 -2.45 13.94
CA ALA A 139 20.13 -1.77 12.66
C ALA A 139 20.72 -2.60 11.52
N ASP A 140 21.37 -3.72 11.81
CA ASP A 140 21.96 -4.59 10.79
C ASP A 140 20.85 -5.16 9.90
N GLY A 141 21.12 -5.23 8.60
CA GLY A 141 20.14 -5.63 7.59
C GLY A 141 19.01 -4.63 7.32
N LEU A 142 18.85 -3.53 8.09
CA LEU A 142 17.83 -2.51 7.80
C LEU A 142 18.31 -1.53 6.72
N GLU A 143 17.76 -1.64 5.53
CA GLU A 143 18.14 -0.82 4.39
C GLU A 143 17.07 0.21 4.02
N GLY A 144 17.49 1.45 3.78
CA GLY A 144 16.63 2.48 3.20
C GLY A 144 16.49 2.34 1.68
N PRO A 145 15.43 2.86 1.07
CA PRO A 145 15.30 2.88 -0.39
C PRO A 145 16.36 3.77 -1.03
N GLY A 146 16.74 3.46 -2.27
CA GLY A 146 17.66 4.26 -3.07
C GLY A 146 17.00 5.54 -3.60
N HIS A 147 15.69 5.50 -3.91
CA HIS A 147 14.93 6.67 -4.34
C HIS A 147 13.42 6.50 -4.09
N ILE A 148 12.67 7.59 -4.02
CA ILE A 148 11.20 7.54 -3.93
C ILE A 148 10.53 6.85 -5.13
N THR A 149 11.24 6.73 -6.25
CA THR A 149 10.76 6.06 -7.46
C THR A 149 11.10 4.57 -7.48
N ASP A 150 11.69 4.03 -6.41
CA ASP A 150 11.93 2.60 -6.32
C ASP A 150 10.60 1.86 -6.43
N PRO A 151 10.53 0.80 -7.25
CA PRO A 151 9.29 0.08 -7.49
C PRO A 151 8.89 -0.69 -6.24
N PHE A 152 7.58 -0.87 -6.09
CA PHE A 152 7.08 -1.88 -5.18
C PHE A 152 7.54 -3.27 -5.64
N VAL A 153 7.96 -4.10 -4.68
CA VAL A 153 8.34 -5.49 -4.93
C VAL A 153 7.28 -6.40 -4.31
N VAL A 154 6.64 -7.23 -5.15
CA VAL A 154 5.64 -8.19 -4.70
C VAL A 154 6.26 -9.15 -3.69
N GLY A 155 5.55 -9.36 -2.57
CA GLY A 155 6.02 -10.23 -1.48
C GLY A 155 7.06 -9.60 -0.55
N ARG A 156 7.51 -8.37 -0.81
CA ARG A 156 8.45 -7.67 0.08
C ARG A 156 7.72 -6.99 1.24
N GLY A 157 8.24 -7.20 2.45
CA GLY A 157 7.85 -6.44 3.64
C GLY A 157 8.65 -5.15 3.77
N TYR A 158 7.99 -4.11 4.26
CA TYR A 158 8.58 -2.80 4.54
C TYR A 158 8.22 -2.38 5.95
N MET A 159 9.12 -1.65 6.60
CA MET A 159 8.82 -0.90 7.81
C MET A 159 8.76 0.59 7.44
N ALA A 160 7.62 1.23 7.69
CA ALA A 160 7.44 2.65 7.40
C ALA A 160 7.09 3.41 8.68
N TRP A 161 7.88 4.44 8.98
CA TRP A 161 7.53 5.45 9.97
C TRP A 161 6.46 6.36 9.36
N CYS A 162 5.25 6.29 9.89
CA CYS A 162 4.11 6.98 9.30
C CYS A 162 3.29 7.76 10.35
N GLY A 163 2.86 8.95 9.93
CA GLY A 163 2.01 9.88 10.67
C GLY A 163 2.09 11.30 10.11
N ASP A 164 1.31 12.22 10.70
CA ASP A 164 1.22 13.63 10.29
C ASP A 164 1.97 14.61 11.22
N ALA A 165 2.40 14.16 12.41
CA ALA A 165 3.25 14.92 13.33
C ALA A 165 4.25 14.01 14.07
N LEU A 166 5.13 14.60 14.88
CA LEU A 166 6.29 13.89 15.48
C LEU A 166 5.90 12.80 16.49
N LEU A 167 4.91 13.06 17.34
CA LEU A 167 4.56 12.16 18.46
C LEU A 167 3.22 11.46 18.25
N THR A 168 2.25 12.18 17.73
CA THR A 168 0.89 11.71 17.50
C THR A 168 0.51 11.88 16.04
N THR A 169 -0.39 11.04 15.57
CA THR A 169 -1.00 11.14 14.25
C THR A 169 -2.51 11.19 14.37
N ASN A 170 -3.17 12.00 13.54
CA ASN A 170 -4.60 11.82 13.30
C ASN A 170 -4.83 10.50 12.55
N GLU A 171 -6.08 10.06 12.47
CA GLU A 171 -6.42 8.95 11.59
C GLU A 171 -6.20 9.32 10.13
N PHE A 172 -5.74 8.37 9.34
CA PHE A 172 -5.50 8.54 7.91
C PHE A 172 -5.65 7.21 7.18
N VAL A 173 -5.70 7.28 5.86
CA VAL A 173 -5.74 6.10 4.99
C VAL A 173 -4.47 6.10 4.16
N ILE A 174 -3.72 5.02 4.25
CA ILE A 174 -2.67 4.71 3.28
C ILE A 174 -3.35 4.04 2.09
N ASP A 175 -3.03 4.45 0.87
CA ASP A 175 -3.51 3.74 -0.30
C ASP A 175 -2.48 3.58 -1.39
N VAL A 176 -2.67 2.51 -2.15
CA VAL A 176 -1.90 2.24 -3.34
C VAL A 176 -2.84 1.87 -4.47
N ARG A 177 -2.46 2.22 -5.69
CA ARG A 177 -3.19 1.97 -6.92
C ARG A 177 -2.28 1.31 -7.95
N GLY A 178 -2.69 0.14 -8.43
CA GLY A 178 -1.96 -0.61 -9.44
C GLY A 178 -2.63 -1.94 -9.75
N THR A 179 -1.93 -2.81 -10.46
CA THR A 179 -2.41 -4.15 -10.78
C THR A 179 -2.23 -5.04 -9.54
N PRO A 180 -3.27 -5.72 -9.04
CA PRO A 180 -3.14 -6.65 -7.92
C PRO A 180 -2.28 -7.87 -8.25
#